data_AF-A0A9D7S2Z2-F1
#
_entry.id   AF-A0A9D7S2Z2-F1
#
_cell.length_a   1.000
_cell.length_b   1.000
_cell.length_c   1.000
_cell.angle_alpha   90.00
_cell.angle_beta   90.00
_cell.angle_gamma   90.00
#
_symmetry.space_group_name_H-M   'P 1'
#
loop_
_entity.id
_entity.type
_entity.pdbx_description
1 polymer ?
#
loop_
_entity_poly.entity_id
_entity_poly.type
_entity_poly.pdbx_seq_one_letter_code
_entity_poly.pdbx_strand_id
1 'polypeptide(L)'
;MSPRQLVLILAVGTVVVLGFRHSRDPHRTALPFGSTDLSSVQAELARLPADERTLVEDYVKRSNGDVLPAQFADPDDPLTARTFGEAIELQRAWVERMKVEDARMADLRAERDARLAPLRAIADARVVKAQIVGADGLPVAGVGGNFVTRIRIQNLGNESIVGLSGSLKARDRDEYLPLDLCWIDLGSQQTLAAGASTEFHCGRGRGGASDQQRAYVENPPGRFIVEWEPRHIKLASGRELDSGL
;
A
#
# COMPACT_ATOMS: atom_id res chain seq x y z
N MET A 1 1.56 50.30 -52.77
CA MET A 1 2.09 49.62 -51.56
C MET A 1 3.47 49.11 -51.89
N SER A 2 4.52 49.53 -51.18
CA SER A 2 5.89 49.16 -51.55
C SER A 2 6.20 47.71 -51.10
N PRO A 3 7.11 46.99 -51.78
CA PRO A 3 7.47 45.62 -51.40
C PRO A 3 7.98 45.51 -49.95
N ARG A 4 8.59 46.59 -49.41
CA ARG A 4 8.99 46.68 -48.00
C ARG A 4 7.81 46.72 -47.03
N GLN A 5 6.71 47.40 -47.37
CA GLN A 5 5.50 47.44 -46.53
C GLN A 5 4.81 46.07 -46.49
N LEU A 6 4.82 45.33 -47.61
CA LEU A 6 4.18 44.02 -47.72
C LEU A 6 4.90 42.95 -46.89
N VAL A 7 6.24 42.97 -46.88
CA VAL A 7 7.06 42.09 -46.01
C VAL A 7 6.86 42.41 -44.52
N LEU A 8 6.76 43.69 -44.16
CA LEU A 8 6.58 44.09 -42.76
C LEU A 8 5.21 43.66 -42.21
N ILE A 9 4.15 43.78 -43.00
CA ILE A 9 2.80 43.31 -42.65
C ILE A 9 2.76 41.79 -42.49
N LEU A 10 3.41 41.05 -43.39
CA LEU A 10 3.53 39.59 -43.29
C LEU A 10 4.31 39.16 -42.05
N ALA A 11 5.43 39.83 -41.74
CA ALA A 11 6.22 39.54 -40.54
C ALA A 11 5.41 39.81 -39.25
N VAL A 12 4.73 40.95 -39.16
CA VAL A 12 3.87 41.28 -38.01
C VAL A 12 2.69 40.30 -37.90
N GLY A 13 2.02 39.98 -39.02
CA GLY A 13 0.93 39.01 -39.04
C GLY A 13 1.39 37.61 -38.58
N THR A 14 2.58 37.19 -38.96
CA THR A 14 3.16 35.90 -38.55
C THR A 14 3.50 35.89 -37.05
N VAL A 15 4.06 36.98 -36.52
CA VAL A 15 4.34 37.15 -35.09
C VAL A 15 3.05 37.17 -34.27
N VAL A 16 2.01 37.86 -34.74
CA VAL A 16 0.70 37.90 -34.06
C VAL A 16 0.02 36.54 -34.07
N VAL A 17 0.01 35.83 -35.20
CA VAL A 17 -0.60 34.49 -35.29
C VAL A 17 0.17 33.46 -34.44
N LEU A 18 1.51 33.49 -34.45
CA LEU A 18 2.32 32.61 -33.61
C LEU A 18 2.16 32.94 -32.13
N GLY A 19 2.15 34.22 -31.75
CA GLY A 19 1.88 34.66 -30.37
C GLY A 19 0.48 34.27 -29.89
N PHE A 20 -0.53 34.37 -30.76
CA PHE A 20 -1.91 34.01 -30.44
C PHE A 20 -2.13 32.50 -30.33
N ARG A 21 -1.40 31.69 -31.12
CA ARG A 21 -1.39 30.23 -30.97
C ARG A 21 -0.62 29.78 -29.72
N HIS A 22 0.49 30.45 -29.38
CA HIS A 22 1.23 30.19 -28.13
C HIS A 22 0.41 30.50 -26.87
N SER A 23 -0.40 31.55 -26.90
CA SER A 23 -1.28 31.93 -25.78
C SER A 23 -2.46 30.96 -25.56
N ARG A 24 -2.72 30.03 -26.49
CA ARG A 24 -3.88 29.13 -26.46
C ARG A 24 -3.57 27.69 -26.10
N ASP A 25 -2.30 27.34 -25.93
CA ASP A 25 -1.91 25.98 -25.57
C ASP A 25 -2.11 25.77 -24.05
N PRO A 26 -3.10 24.97 -23.61
CA PRO A 26 -3.36 24.76 -22.19
C PRO A 26 -2.18 24.09 -21.47
N HIS A 27 -1.29 23.36 -22.18
CA HIS A 27 -0.12 22.71 -21.59
C HIS A 27 0.88 23.69 -20.98
N ARG A 28 0.85 24.96 -21.41
CA ARG A 28 1.77 26.00 -20.92
C ARG A 28 1.23 26.75 -19.71
N THR A 29 0.01 26.43 -19.29
CA THR A 29 -0.60 27.03 -18.10
C THR A 29 0.25 26.68 -16.89
N ALA A 30 0.61 27.70 -16.12
CA ALA A 30 1.38 27.53 -14.90
C ALA A 30 0.51 26.86 -13.82
N LEU A 31 1.12 25.99 -13.02
CA LEU A 31 0.47 25.41 -11.85
C LEU A 31 0.39 26.42 -10.71
N PRO A 32 -0.70 26.43 -9.92
CA PRO A 32 -0.76 27.22 -8.70
C PRO A 32 0.15 26.60 -7.63
N PHE A 33 1.35 27.15 -7.47
CA PHE A 33 2.34 26.66 -6.50
C PHE A 33 1.87 26.83 -5.05
N GLY A 34 2.18 25.83 -4.22
CA GLY A 34 1.92 25.85 -2.78
C GLY A 34 0.45 25.58 -2.42
N SER A 35 -0.35 25.09 -3.38
CA SER A 35 -1.76 24.77 -3.17
C SER A 35 -2.17 23.58 -4.01
N THR A 36 -3.09 22.77 -3.47
CA THR A 36 -3.80 21.73 -4.22
C THR A 36 -5.08 22.26 -4.89
N ASP A 37 -5.43 23.53 -4.64
CA ASP A 37 -6.60 24.18 -5.24
C ASP A 37 -6.32 24.66 -6.68
N LEU A 38 -7.00 24.04 -7.64
CA LEU A 38 -6.92 24.35 -9.07
C LEU A 38 -7.99 25.34 -9.55
N SER A 39 -8.80 25.90 -8.66
CA SER A 39 -9.89 26.84 -9.00
C SER A 39 -9.43 28.00 -9.87
N SER A 40 -8.22 28.52 -9.62
CA SER A 40 -7.61 29.64 -10.35
C SER A 40 -7.26 29.35 -11.81
N VAL A 41 -7.10 28.07 -12.17
CA VAL A 41 -6.70 27.61 -13.51
C VAL A 41 -7.74 26.66 -14.13
N GLN A 42 -8.95 26.62 -13.57
CA GLN A 42 -10.00 25.69 -13.95
C GLN A 42 -10.42 25.83 -15.42
N ALA A 43 -10.40 27.06 -15.95
CA ALA A 43 -10.79 27.33 -17.33
C ALA A 43 -9.81 26.71 -18.34
N GLU A 44 -8.51 26.74 -18.03
CA GLU A 44 -7.45 26.13 -18.80
C GLU A 44 -7.44 24.61 -18.63
N LEU A 45 -7.66 24.13 -17.41
CA LEU A 45 -7.76 22.71 -17.07
C LEU A 45 -8.93 22.04 -17.81
N ALA A 46 -10.05 22.74 -17.97
CA ALA A 46 -11.21 22.28 -18.74
C ALA A 46 -10.95 22.16 -20.25
N ARG A 47 -9.93 22.87 -20.78
CA ARG A 47 -9.55 22.78 -22.20
C ARG A 47 -8.64 21.58 -22.50
N LEU A 48 -8.04 20.96 -21.48
CA LEU A 48 -7.30 19.72 -21.66
C LEU A 48 -8.27 18.54 -21.96
N PRO A 49 -7.81 17.56 -22.75
CA PRO A 49 -8.40 16.22 -22.80
C PRO A 49 -8.64 15.64 -21.39
N ALA A 50 -9.66 14.79 -21.26
CA ALA A 50 -10.07 14.28 -19.94
C ALA A 50 -9.00 13.42 -19.24
N ASP A 51 -8.24 12.65 -20.01
CA ASP A 51 -7.11 11.85 -19.54
C ASP A 51 -5.95 12.74 -19.06
N GLU A 52 -5.61 13.78 -19.82
CA GLU A 52 -4.58 14.75 -19.44
C GLU A 52 -4.96 15.59 -18.23
N ARG A 53 -6.24 15.96 -18.12
CA ARG A 53 -6.79 16.63 -16.94
C ARG A 53 -6.58 15.79 -15.68
N THR A 54 -6.93 14.51 -15.75
CA THR A 54 -6.75 13.57 -14.64
C THR A 54 -5.28 13.50 -14.22
N LEU A 55 -4.36 13.48 -15.19
CA LEU A 55 -2.92 13.45 -14.92
C LEU A 55 -2.43 14.71 -14.18
N VAL A 56 -2.92 15.90 -14.55
CA VAL A 56 -2.60 17.15 -13.83
C VAL A 56 -3.13 17.11 -12.39
N GLU A 57 -4.38 16.69 -12.22
CA GLU A 57 -5.02 16.61 -10.90
C GLU A 57 -4.30 15.62 -9.97
N ASP A 58 -3.94 14.45 -10.48
CA ASP A 58 -3.23 13.42 -9.70
C ASP A 58 -1.79 13.81 -9.40
N TYR A 59 -1.13 14.52 -10.32
CA TYR A 59 0.19 15.11 -10.04
C TYR A 59 0.14 16.07 -8.85
N VAL A 60 -0.82 17.00 -8.87
CA VAL A 60 -0.97 18.02 -7.81
C VAL A 60 -1.32 17.37 -6.47
N LYS A 61 -2.13 16.30 -6.47
CA LYS A 61 -2.38 15.49 -5.27
C LYS A 61 -1.09 14.81 -4.77
N ARG A 62 -0.32 14.18 -5.66
CA ARG A 62 0.94 13.49 -5.30
C ARG A 62 1.98 14.47 -4.76
N SER A 63 2.11 15.64 -5.38
CA SER A 63 3.04 16.67 -4.93
C SER A 63 2.52 17.48 -3.75
N ASN A 64 1.27 17.29 -3.35
CA ASN A 64 0.56 18.12 -2.37
C ASN A 64 0.61 19.63 -2.72
N GLY A 65 0.64 19.96 -4.01
CA GLY A 65 0.82 21.33 -4.51
C GLY A 65 2.22 21.91 -4.30
N ASP A 66 3.14 21.15 -3.70
CA ASP A 66 4.52 21.57 -3.49
C ASP A 66 5.34 21.30 -4.77
N VAL A 67 6.27 22.21 -5.06
CA VAL A 67 7.16 22.12 -6.22
C VAL A 67 8.57 22.40 -5.74
N LEU A 68 9.36 21.34 -5.72
CA LEU A 68 10.74 21.42 -5.30
C LEU A 68 11.59 22.03 -6.43
N PRO A 69 12.54 22.91 -6.10
CA PRO A 69 13.61 23.24 -7.04
C PRO A 69 14.32 21.96 -7.47
N ALA A 70 14.66 21.84 -8.76
CA ALA A 70 15.20 20.60 -9.33
C ALA A 70 16.43 20.04 -8.58
N GLN A 71 17.26 20.91 -7.98
CA GLN A 71 18.42 20.51 -7.18
C GLN A 71 18.08 19.82 -5.84
N PHE A 72 16.85 19.95 -5.37
CA PHE A 72 16.33 19.30 -4.15
C PHE A 72 15.31 18.20 -4.45
N ALA A 73 14.96 18.04 -5.73
CA ALA A 73 14.03 17.01 -6.15
C ALA A 73 14.74 15.65 -6.15
N ASP A 74 14.00 14.60 -5.77
CA ASP A 74 14.44 13.24 -5.97
C ASP A 74 14.65 13.00 -7.47
N PRO A 75 15.85 12.59 -7.93
CA PRO A 75 16.08 12.30 -9.35
C PRO A 75 15.16 11.20 -9.88
N ASP A 76 14.70 10.30 -9.01
CA ASP A 76 13.80 9.21 -9.36
C ASP A 76 12.32 9.64 -9.25
N ASP A 77 11.95 10.63 -8.44
CA ASP A 77 10.58 11.20 -8.43
C ASP A 77 10.60 12.74 -8.43
N PRO A 78 10.95 13.37 -9.57
CA PRO A 78 11.11 14.81 -9.61
C PRO A 78 9.74 15.50 -9.53
N LEU A 79 9.42 16.04 -8.36
CA LEU A 79 8.23 16.87 -8.15
C LEU A 79 8.52 18.34 -8.51
N THR A 80 8.86 18.57 -9.79
CA THR A 80 9.42 19.84 -10.28
C THR A 80 8.54 20.58 -11.30
N ALA A 81 7.36 20.06 -11.64
CA ALA A 81 6.53 20.63 -12.70
C ALA A 81 6.06 22.05 -12.34
N ARG A 82 6.19 22.94 -13.31
CA ARG A 82 5.74 24.34 -13.23
C ARG A 82 4.52 24.60 -14.11
N THR A 83 4.26 23.71 -15.06
CA THR A 83 3.19 23.82 -16.03
C THR A 83 2.38 22.53 -16.12
N PHE A 84 1.18 22.61 -16.73
CA PHE A 84 0.36 21.43 -17.01
C PHE A 84 1.10 20.40 -17.86
N GLY A 85 1.84 20.82 -18.90
CA GLY A 85 2.58 19.92 -19.78
C GLY A 85 3.65 19.12 -19.03
N GLU A 86 4.44 19.81 -18.19
CA GLU A 86 5.46 19.15 -17.36
C GLU A 86 4.81 18.19 -16.34
N ALA A 87 3.71 18.58 -15.71
CA ALA A 87 2.99 17.70 -14.77
C ALA A 87 2.44 16.45 -15.46
N ILE A 88 1.88 16.60 -16.67
CA ILE A 88 1.40 15.47 -17.48
C ILE A 88 2.55 14.52 -17.79
N GLU A 89 3.70 15.01 -18.24
CA GLU A 89 4.87 14.18 -18.57
C GLU A 89 5.40 13.43 -17.34
N LEU A 90 5.59 14.13 -16.22
CA LEU A 90 6.09 13.55 -14.98
C LEU A 90 5.09 12.57 -14.36
N GLN A 91 3.79 12.86 -14.44
CA GLN A 91 2.75 11.94 -13.98
C GLN A 91 2.69 10.68 -14.83
N ARG A 92 2.76 10.79 -16.16
CA ARG A 92 2.76 9.62 -17.06
C ARG A 92 3.95 8.71 -16.78
N ALA A 93 5.14 9.29 -16.62
CA ALA A 93 6.35 8.53 -16.30
C ALA A 93 6.22 7.79 -14.95
N TRP A 94 5.69 8.47 -13.93
CA TRP A 94 5.44 7.86 -12.63
C TRP A 94 4.41 6.73 -12.70
N VAL A 95 3.28 6.93 -13.39
CA VAL A 95 2.24 5.90 -13.54
C VAL A 95 2.81 4.66 -14.20
N GLU A 96 3.62 4.82 -15.26
CA GLU A 96 4.21 3.67 -15.94
C GLU A 96 5.21 2.92 -15.06
N ARG A 97 6.05 3.65 -14.30
CA ARG A 97 6.95 3.03 -13.33
C ARG A 97 6.18 2.29 -12.23
N MET A 98 5.12 2.89 -11.69
CA MET A 98 4.31 2.26 -10.64
C MET A 98 3.66 0.96 -11.14
N LYS A 99 3.22 0.88 -12.39
CA LYS A 99 2.73 -0.40 -12.95
C LYS A 99 3.78 -1.49 -12.93
N VAL A 100 5.04 -1.16 -13.26
CA VAL A 100 6.15 -2.11 -13.26
C VAL A 100 6.44 -2.57 -11.82
N GLU A 101 6.50 -1.64 -10.88
CA GLU A 101 6.71 -1.98 -9.46
C GLU A 101 5.53 -2.77 -8.88
N ASP A 102 4.29 -2.41 -9.19
CA ASP A 102 3.10 -3.15 -8.77
C ASP A 102 3.08 -4.57 -9.33
N ALA A 103 3.45 -4.74 -10.61
CA ALA A 103 3.59 -6.05 -11.23
C ALA A 103 4.68 -6.88 -10.52
N ARG A 104 5.85 -6.29 -10.28
CA ARG A 104 6.95 -6.94 -9.54
C ARG A 104 6.52 -7.34 -8.14
N MET A 105 5.80 -6.46 -7.42
CA MET A 105 5.31 -6.75 -6.08
C MET A 105 4.21 -7.82 -6.09
N ALA A 106 3.39 -7.88 -7.14
CA ALA A 106 2.41 -8.94 -7.34
C ALA A 106 3.10 -10.29 -7.60
N ASP A 107 4.15 -10.31 -8.42
CA ASP A 107 4.95 -11.52 -8.68
C ASP A 107 5.60 -12.04 -7.39
N LEU A 108 6.22 -11.16 -6.60
CA LEU A 108 6.80 -11.52 -5.30
C LEU A 108 5.75 -12.09 -4.33
N ARG A 109 4.54 -11.53 -4.32
CA ARG A 109 3.43 -12.06 -3.50
C ARG A 109 2.98 -13.43 -3.99
N ALA A 110 2.87 -13.62 -5.30
CA ALA A 110 2.49 -14.90 -5.89
C ALA A 110 3.53 -15.99 -5.59
N GLU A 111 4.83 -15.68 -5.69
CA GLU A 111 5.90 -16.59 -5.32
C GLU A 111 5.85 -16.95 -3.82
N ARG A 112 5.67 -15.96 -2.95
CA ARG A 112 5.49 -16.17 -1.51
C ARG A 112 4.31 -17.10 -1.24
N ASP A 113 3.16 -16.83 -1.84
CA ASP A 113 1.94 -17.61 -1.62
C ASP A 113 2.08 -19.04 -2.16
N ALA A 114 2.79 -19.23 -3.28
CA ALA A 114 3.11 -20.56 -3.82
C ALA A 114 4.00 -21.37 -2.85
N ARG A 115 4.97 -20.74 -2.20
CA ARG A 115 5.82 -21.40 -1.18
C ARG A 115 5.04 -21.75 0.09
N LEU A 116 4.09 -20.91 0.49
CA LEU A 116 3.26 -21.12 1.68
C LEU A 116 2.13 -22.13 1.45
N ALA A 117 1.64 -22.27 0.21
CA ALA A 117 0.52 -23.14 -0.14
C ALA A 117 0.64 -24.59 0.39
N PRO A 118 1.76 -25.32 0.22
CA PRO A 118 1.87 -26.69 0.72
C PRO A 118 1.81 -26.77 2.25
N LEU A 119 2.32 -25.78 2.97
CA LEU A 119 2.23 -25.73 4.43
C LEU A 119 0.80 -25.40 4.88
N ARG A 120 0.14 -24.43 4.23
CA ARG A 120 -1.26 -24.05 4.50
C ARG A 120 -2.26 -25.18 4.22
N ALA A 121 -1.94 -26.06 3.27
CA ALA A 121 -2.74 -27.27 3.02
C ALA A 121 -2.72 -28.27 4.18
N ILE A 122 -1.71 -28.21 5.05
CA ILE A 122 -1.53 -29.11 6.20
C ILE A 122 -1.98 -28.45 7.50
N ALA A 123 -1.72 -27.16 7.68
CA ALA A 123 -2.04 -26.44 8.92
C ALA A 123 -2.67 -25.08 8.62
N ASP A 124 -3.83 -24.85 9.24
CA ASP A 124 -4.51 -23.56 9.26
C ASP A 124 -4.38 -22.91 10.64
N ALA A 125 -4.23 -21.59 10.68
CA ALA A 125 -4.26 -20.80 11.89
C ALA A 125 -5.15 -19.58 11.70
N ARG A 126 -6.07 -19.36 12.65
CA ARG A 126 -7.04 -18.27 12.58
C ARG A 126 -7.24 -17.61 13.93
N VAL A 127 -7.57 -16.32 13.90
CA VAL A 127 -8.00 -15.61 15.11
C VAL A 127 -9.43 -16.03 15.46
N VAL A 128 -9.62 -16.52 16.67
CA VAL A 128 -10.93 -16.81 17.27
C VAL A 128 -11.49 -15.55 17.94
N LYS A 129 -10.62 -14.81 18.63
CA LYS A 129 -10.98 -13.60 19.35
C LYS A 129 -9.79 -12.67 19.49
N ALA A 130 -10.02 -11.37 19.39
CA ALA A 130 -9.06 -10.35 19.79
C ALA A 130 -9.70 -9.45 20.86
N GLN A 131 -8.94 -9.06 21.87
CA GLN A 131 -9.43 -8.22 22.96
C GLN A 131 -8.29 -7.44 23.63
N ILE A 132 -8.64 -6.31 24.23
CA ILE A 132 -7.76 -5.58 25.14
C ILE A 132 -8.14 -5.97 26.57
N VAL A 133 -7.17 -6.40 27.37
CA VAL A 133 -7.41 -6.83 28.76
C VAL A 133 -6.62 -6.00 29.76
N GLY A 134 -7.23 -5.74 30.91
CA GLY A 134 -6.59 -5.12 32.07
C GLY A 134 -5.56 -6.03 32.74
N ALA A 135 -4.96 -5.55 33.83
CA ALA A 135 -4.01 -6.32 34.64
C ALA A 135 -4.65 -7.56 35.29
N ASP A 136 -5.95 -7.48 35.59
CA ASP A 136 -6.80 -8.57 36.09
C ASP A 136 -7.22 -9.59 35.01
N GLY A 137 -6.85 -9.33 33.74
CA GLY A 137 -7.20 -10.18 32.61
C GLY A 137 -8.64 -9.99 32.10
N LEU A 138 -9.38 -9.02 32.66
CA LEU A 138 -10.74 -8.71 32.21
C LEU A 138 -10.71 -7.75 31.01
N PRO A 139 -11.69 -7.84 30.10
CA PRO A 139 -11.81 -6.87 29.01
C PRO A 139 -11.96 -5.45 29.56
N VAL A 140 -11.19 -4.51 29.01
CA VAL A 140 -11.28 -3.09 29.35
C VAL A 140 -11.62 -2.27 28.11
N ALA A 141 -12.48 -1.26 28.30
CA ALA A 141 -12.79 -0.26 27.29
C ALA A 141 -11.98 1.01 27.58
N GLY A 142 -11.24 1.53 26.59
CA GLY A 142 -10.53 2.80 26.69
C GLY A 142 -9.00 2.70 26.68
N VAL A 143 -8.35 3.70 27.28
CA VAL A 143 -6.89 3.89 27.24
C VAL A 143 -6.23 3.05 28.33
N GLY A 144 -5.53 2.00 27.93
CA GLY A 144 -4.81 1.07 28.81
C GLY A 144 -5.13 -0.39 28.53
N GLY A 145 -4.33 -1.30 29.09
CA GLY A 145 -4.50 -2.75 28.92
C GLY A 145 -3.66 -3.35 27.79
N ASN A 146 -3.53 -4.67 27.82
CA ASN A 146 -2.69 -5.43 26.92
C ASN A 146 -3.53 -6.04 25.80
N PHE A 147 -3.04 -5.95 24.57
CA PHE A 147 -3.62 -6.65 23.44
C PHE A 147 -3.38 -8.17 23.58
N VAL A 148 -4.46 -8.94 23.51
CA VAL A 148 -4.44 -10.41 23.57
C VAL A 148 -5.30 -10.96 22.46
N THR A 149 -4.74 -11.91 21.71
CA THR A 149 -5.45 -12.67 20.68
C THR A 149 -5.59 -14.11 21.14
N ARG A 150 -6.76 -14.70 20.91
CA ARG A 150 -6.96 -16.14 20.97
C ARG A 150 -6.94 -16.66 19.55
N ILE A 151 -6.05 -17.59 19.28
CA ILE A 151 -5.90 -18.23 17.99
C ILE A 151 -6.32 -19.70 18.08
N ARG A 152 -6.79 -20.25 16.97
CA ARG A 152 -7.01 -21.68 16.79
C ARG A 152 -6.12 -22.17 15.67
N ILE A 153 -5.37 -23.21 15.95
CA ILE A 153 -4.57 -23.94 14.97
C ILE A 153 -5.28 -25.26 14.69
N GLN A 154 -5.40 -25.61 13.43
CA GLN A 154 -6.03 -26.84 12.98
C GLN A 154 -5.09 -27.61 12.06
N ASN A 155 -4.92 -28.90 12.34
CA ASN A 155 -4.27 -29.82 11.43
C ASN A 155 -5.31 -30.28 10.40
N LEU A 156 -5.12 -29.87 9.15
CA LEU A 156 -5.94 -30.25 8.00
C LEU A 156 -5.40 -31.52 7.31
N GLY A 157 -4.19 -31.94 7.66
CA GLY A 157 -3.55 -33.13 7.13
C GLY A 157 -4.09 -34.43 7.71
N ASN A 158 -3.60 -35.53 7.14
CA ASN A 158 -3.89 -36.90 7.55
C ASN A 158 -2.82 -37.50 8.50
N GLU A 159 -1.77 -36.75 8.80
CA GLU A 159 -0.69 -37.14 9.71
C GLU A 159 -0.62 -36.19 10.90
N SER A 160 -0.15 -36.69 12.05
CA SER A 160 0.09 -35.84 13.21
C SER A 160 1.24 -34.86 12.94
N ILE A 161 1.04 -33.60 13.30
CA ILE A 161 2.07 -32.56 13.30
C ILE A 161 2.78 -32.62 14.66
N VAL A 162 4.11 -32.78 14.63
CA VAL A 162 4.97 -32.86 15.83
C VAL A 162 5.86 -31.62 16.00
N GLY A 163 5.81 -30.71 15.03
CA GLY A 163 6.41 -29.37 15.13
C GLY A 163 5.76 -28.42 14.13
N LEU A 164 5.49 -27.19 14.54
CA LEU A 164 4.88 -26.16 13.70
C LEU A 164 5.39 -24.80 14.12
N SER A 165 5.89 -23.99 13.19
CA SER A 165 6.16 -22.58 13.46
C SER A 165 5.64 -21.68 12.35
N GLY A 166 5.29 -20.44 12.71
CA GLY A 166 4.84 -19.44 11.75
C GLY A 166 4.27 -18.20 12.41
N SER A 167 3.92 -17.20 11.59
CA SER A 167 3.32 -15.95 12.07
C SER A 167 1.89 -15.78 11.59
N LEU A 168 1.03 -15.32 12.48
CA LEU A 168 -0.29 -14.80 12.15
C LEU A 168 -0.22 -13.28 12.18
N LYS A 169 -0.61 -12.64 11.08
CA LYS A 169 -0.55 -11.18 10.90
C LYS A 169 -1.89 -10.65 10.41
N ALA A 170 -2.12 -9.36 10.60
CA ALA A 170 -3.24 -8.63 10.02
C ALA A 170 -2.71 -7.53 9.11
N ARG A 171 -3.00 -7.61 7.81
CA ARG A 171 -2.77 -6.50 6.88
C ARG A 171 -3.86 -5.45 7.10
N ASP A 172 -3.45 -4.24 7.42
CA ASP A 172 -4.33 -3.07 7.49
C ASP A 172 -4.32 -2.39 6.12
N ARG A 173 -5.49 -2.00 5.62
CA ARG A 173 -5.62 -1.18 4.41
C ARG A 173 -4.98 0.20 4.58
N ASP A 174 -5.04 0.73 5.79
CA ASP A 174 -4.72 2.13 6.07
C ASP A 174 -3.27 2.31 6.58
N GLU A 175 -2.53 1.21 6.79
CA GLU A 175 -1.14 1.22 7.27
C GLU A 175 -0.21 0.43 6.34
N TYR A 176 1.04 0.87 6.23
CA TYR A 176 2.04 0.21 5.38
C TYR A 176 2.52 -1.13 5.97
N LEU A 177 2.71 -1.18 7.30
CA LEU A 177 3.20 -2.38 7.99
C LEU A 177 2.04 -3.24 8.52
N PRO A 178 2.12 -4.57 8.38
CA PRO A 178 1.13 -5.46 8.95
C PRO A 178 1.22 -5.45 10.48
N LEU A 179 0.08 -5.65 11.13
CA LEU A 179 -0.02 -5.88 12.56
C LEU A 179 0.35 -7.34 12.87
N ASP A 180 1.44 -7.56 13.62
CA ASP A 180 1.78 -8.89 14.12
C ASP A 180 0.79 -9.31 15.22
N LEU A 181 0.05 -10.40 14.97
CA LEU A 181 -0.99 -10.90 15.88
C LEU A 181 -0.45 -11.99 16.81
N CYS A 182 0.36 -12.90 16.26
CA CYS A 182 0.98 -13.96 17.02
C CYS A 182 2.16 -14.59 16.27
N TRP A 183 3.23 -14.89 17.00
CA TRP A 183 4.21 -15.90 16.60
C TRP A 183 3.83 -17.24 17.24
N ILE A 184 3.66 -18.26 16.41
CA ILE A 184 3.32 -19.62 16.80
C ILE A 184 4.57 -20.47 16.73
N ASP A 185 4.83 -21.21 17.80
CA ASP A 185 5.86 -22.25 17.84
C ASP A 185 5.35 -23.43 18.68
N LEU A 186 4.84 -24.46 18.01
CA LEU A 186 4.58 -25.76 18.62
C LEU A 186 5.90 -26.52 18.64
N GLY A 187 6.61 -26.40 19.75
CA GLY A 187 7.82 -27.17 20.01
C GLY A 187 7.54 -28.67 20.10
N SER A 188 8.60 -29.46 20.27
CA SER A 188 8.56 -30.93 20.28
C SER A 188 7.70 -31.59 21.37
N GLN A 189 7.19 -30.82 22.32
CA GLN A 189 6.35 -31.33 23.42
C GLN A 189 4.86 -31.33 23.11
N GLN A 190 4.43 -30.69 22.01
CA GLN A 190 3.01 -30.59 21.68
C GLN A 190 2.72 -31.15 20.28
N THR A 191 2.12 -32.34 20.26
CA THR A 191 1.68 -33.00 19.03
C THR A 191 0.23 -32.66 18.72
N LEU A 192 -0.03 -32.28 17.47
CA LEU A 192 -1.38 -32.04 16.96
C LEU A 192 -1.80 -33.19 16.03
N ALA A 193 -2.69 -34.05 16.52
CA ALA A 193 -3.19 -35.19 15.75
C ALA A 193 -3.88 -34.77 14.44
N ALA A 194 -3.95 -35.68 13.46
CA ALA A 194 -4.66 -35.46 12.20
C ALA A 194 -6.11 -35.00 12.44
N GLY A 195 -6.54 -33.94 11.77
CA GLY A 195 -7.87 -33.35 11.93
C GLY A 195 -8.11 -32.60 13.25
N ALA A 196 -7.18 -32.66 14.21
CA ALA A 196 -7.33 -32.02 15.50
C ALA A 196 -7.13 -30.51 15.43
N SER A 197 -7.66 -29.80 16.42
CA SER A 197 -7.39 -28.39 16.62
C SER A 197 -7.04 -28.10 18.07
N THR A 198 -6.32 -27.00 18.26
CA THR A 198 -5.89 -26.52 19.57
C THR A 198 -5.99 -24.99 19.57
N GLU A 199 -6.23 -24.42 20.75
CA GLU A 199 -6.32 -22.97 20.92
C GLU A 199 -5.24 -22.47 21.85
N PHE A 200 -4.72 -21.29 21.52
CA PHE A 200 -3.68 -20.63 22.30
C PHE A 200 -4.01 -19.15 22.45
N HIS A 201 -3.48 -18.56 23.52
CA HIS A 201 -3.49 -17.12 23.70
C HIS A 201 -2.13 -16.57 23.32
N CYS A 202 -2.14 -15.54 22.48
CA CYS A 202 -0.96 -14.78 22.11
C CYS A 202 -1.10 -13.34 22.61
N GLY A 203 0.05 -12.74 22.88
CA GLY A 203 0.14 -11.40 23.43
C GLY A 203 0.09 -11.38 24.94
N ARG A 204 1.08 -10.72 25.53
CA ARG A 204 1.11 -10.05 26.84
C ARG A 204 2.35 -9.16 26.85
N GLY A 205 2.41 -8.23 25.90
CA GLY A 205 3.47 -7.22 25.86
C GLY A 205 3.30 -6.25 27.03
N ARG A 206 4.41 -5.86 27.68
CA ARG A 206 4.41 -4.72 28.60
C ARG A 206 4.46 -3.45 27.75
N GLY A 207 3.43 -2.61 27.78
CA GLY A 207 3.44 -1.35 27.02
C GLY A 207 2.07 -0.77 26.66
N GLY A 208 0.98 -1.48 26.91
CA GLY A 208 -0.35 -1.05 26.49
C GLY A 208 -0.65 -1.37 25.03
N ALA A 209 -1.93 -1.42 24.65
CA ALA A 209 -2.35 -1.65 23.27
C ALA A 209 -2.11 -0.40 22.40
N SER A 210 -1.50 -0.58 21.22
CA SER A 210 -1.32 0.48 20.22
C SER A 210 -2.65 0.86 19.55
N ASP A 211 -2.70 2.01 18.88
CA ASP A 211 -3.91 2.49 18.18
C ASP A 211 -4.38 1.49 17.11
N GLN A 212 -3.44 0.94 16.34
CA GLN A 212 -3.71 -0.11 15.34
C GLN A 212 -4.29 -1.38 15.99
N GLN A 213 -3.80 -1.78 17.16
CA GLN A 213 -4.34 -2.94 17.90
C GLN A 213 -5.77 -2.68 18.39
N ARG A 214 -6.08 -1.46 18.86
CA ARG A 214 -7.46 -1.14 19.28
C ARG A 214 -8.41 -1.14 18.08
N ALA A 215 -7.98 -0.54 16.97
CA ALA A 215 -8.73 -0.59 15.72
C ALA A 215 -8.97 -2.03 15.24
N TYR A 216 -7.99 -2.93 15.37
CA TYR A 216 -8.18 -4.34 15.04
C TYR A 216 -9.23 -5.03 15.92
N VAL A 217 -9.27 -4.73 17.23
CA VAL A 217 -10.27 -5.27 18.16
C VAL A 217 -11.68 -4.75 17.85
N GLU A 218 -11.79 -3.48 17.46
CA GLU A 218 -13.05 -2.90 16.99
C GLU A 218 -13.55 -3.55 15.70
N ASN A 219 -12.65 -4.22 14.96
CA ASN A 219 -12.91 -5.00 13.75
C ASN A 219 -13.81 -4.25 12.73
N PRO A 220 -13.42 -3.04 12.30
CA PRO A 220 -14.16 -2.32 11.29
C PRO A 220 -14.24 -3.15 10.00
N PRO A 221 -15.43 -3.30 9.39
CA PRO A 221 -15.61 -4.19 8.25
C PRO A 221 -14.64 -3.91 7.10
N GLY A 222 -13.90 -4.93 6.67
CA GLY A 222 -13.03 -4.88 5.49
C GLY A 222 -11.72 -4.10 5.65
N ARG A 223 -11.39 -3.59 6.85
CA ARG A 223 -10.10 -2.90 7.08
C ARG A 223 -8.93 -3.87 7.22
N PHE A 224 -9.14 -4.97 7.93
CA PHE A 224 -8.08 -5.92 8.25
C PHE A 224 -8.27 -7.26 7.54
N ILE A 225 -7.19 -7.78 6.97
CA ILE A 225 -7.12 -9.13 6.39
C ILE A 225 -6.12 -9.94 7.19
N VAL A 226 -6.57 -11.02 7.83
CA VAL A 226 -5.71 -11.92 8.60
C VAL A 226 -4.99 -12.86 7.65
N GLU A 227 -3.66 -12.91 7.74
CA GLU A 227 -2.78 -13.76 6.95
C GLU A 227 -2.02 -14.73 7.87
N TRP A 228 -2.15 -16.03 7.58
CA TRP A 228 -1.34 -17.09 8.19
C TRP A 228 -0.11 -17.39 7.34
N GLU A 229 1.08 -17.21 7.90
CA GLU A 229 2.37 -17.46 7.25
C GLU A 229 3.11 -18.59 7.99
N PRO A 230 2.79 -19.88 7.70
CA PRO A 230 3.53 -21.01 8.23
C PRO A 230 4.97 -20.98 7.71
N ARG A 231 5.95 -21.13 8.60
CA ARG A 231 7.37 -21.18 8.24
C ARG A 231 7.89 -22.60 8.12
N HIS A 232 7.54 -23.45 9.08
CA HIS A 232 8.04 -24.81 9.16
C HIS A 232 6.99 -25.76 9.74
N ILE A 233 6.86 -26.95 9.14
CA ILE A 233 6.00 -28.04 9.63
C ILE A 233 6.81 -29.34 9.66
N LYS A 234 6.80 -30.02 10.80
CA LYS A 234 7.34 -31.36 10.97
C LYS A 234 6.22 -32.35 11.28
N LEU A 235 6.15 -33.42 10.50
CA LEU A 235 5.17 -34.49 10.65
C LEU A 235 5.75 -35.68 11.42
N ALA A 236 4.87 -36.49 12.00
CA ALA A 236 5.25 -37.68 12.77
C ALA A 236 6.03 -38.72 11.95
N SER A 237 5.87 -38.76 10.63
CA SER A 237 6.66 -39.59 9.71
C SER A 237 8.12 -39.14 9.58
N GLY A 238 8.48 -37.96 10.10
CA GLY A 238 9.78 -37.34 9.92
C GLY A 238 9.88 -36.43 8.69
N ARG A 239 8.81 -36.33 7.88
CA ARG A 239 8.74 -35.36 6.78
C ARG A 239 8.70 -33.94 7.32
N GLU A 240 9.53 -33.08 6.75
CA GLU A 240 9.63 -31.65 7.07
C GLU A 240 9.33 -30.81 5.84
N LEU A 241 8.62 -29.71 6.05
CA LEU A 241 8.28 -28.71 5.04
C LEU A 241 8.72 -27.36 5.55
N ASP A 242 9.40 -26.59 4.71
CA ASP A 242 9.86 -25.24 5.02
C ASP A 242 9.42 -24.29 3.90
N SER A 243 9.00 -23.10 4.30
CA SER A 243 8.57 -22.04 3.36
C SER A 243 9.73 -21.35 2.64
N GLY A 244 10.95 -21.40 3.19
CA GLY A 244 12.12 -20.68 2.70
C GLY A 244 11.97 -19.16 2.76
N LEU A 245 11.21 -18.64 3.74
CA LEU A 245 10.89 -17.23 3.99
C LEU A 245 11.41 -16.74 5.35
#